data_AF-A0AB39N461-F1
#
_entry.id   AF-A0AB39N461-F1
#
_cell.length_a   1.000
_cell.length_b   1.000
_cell.length_c   1.000
_cell.angle_alpha   90.00
_cell.angle_beta   90.00
_cell.angle_gamma   90.00
#
_symmetry.space_group_name_H-M   'P 1'
#
loop_
_entity.id
_entity.type
_entity.pdbx_description
1 polymer ?
#
loop_
_entity_poly.entity_id
_entity_poly.type
_entity_poly.pdbx_seq_one_letter_code
_entity_poly.pdbx_strand_id
1 'polypeptide(L)'
;MNATFSKRRKSLIVTAVAVAAAGGVAAAVIPAFAAGGDRADHAGHAGGDAQGIVSQSGTAGGGTGGTVLAASLRGANEVPVAGGPAVGDKDGAAVQFVKVKGDKVSVALAWRGTGKPTALHIHQGAKGTNGGIKVDFGGLLGKGKGGGDGRGNGHSLTGTVTVKDHALLNALKTDPSSFYANLHTAEFPGGAVRGQLHKVTVAKFDFRDALDNFQASVIKGKQIYECKPAEGGGYAFAQRDVSAVLGGRIAHSFVAPNSGTPQWIARDGSAVTGAVISKTPNGERNIPELDLKATQSGKHRGLLADTAEILRLNTVGGVAPAGSCTPGAIVGVPYQADYVFING
;
A
#
# COMPACT_ATOMS: atom_id res chain seq x y z
N MET A 1 -70.72 29.12 -43.38
CA MET A 1 -71.46 27.84 -43.47
C MET A 1 -71.02 26.93 -42.34
N ASN A 2 -71.96 26.14 -41.82
CA ASN A 2 -72.01 25.45 -40.54
C ASN A 2 -70.95 24.36 -40.28
N ALA A 3 -70.68 24.16 -38.97
CA ALA A 3 -70.55 22.92 -38.17
C ALA A 3 -70.23 21.58 -38.90
N THR A 4 -69.48 20.62 -38.33
CA THR A 4 -69.86 19.89 -37.10
C THR A 4 -68.74 18.95 -36.64
N PHE A 5 -68.67 18.75 -35.32
CA PHE A 5 -67.93 17.72 -34.58
C PHE A 5 -68.21 16.26 -35.03
N SER A 6 -67.21 15.38 -34.91
CA SER A 6 -67.41 13.94 -34.65
C SER A 6 -66.41 13.44 -33.59
N LYS A 7 -66.89 12.53 -32.75
CA LYS A 7 -66.34 12.12 -31.45
C LYS A 7 -66.16 10.59 -31.43
N ARG A 8 -65.18 10.12 -30.62
CA ARG A 8 -64.93 8.74 -30.11
C ARG A 8 -64.02 7.88 -31.01
N ARG A 9 -63.09 7.06 -30.49
CA ARG A 9 -63.10 6.22 -29.26
C ARG A 9 -61.67 5.91 -28.77
N LYS A 10 -61.56 5.67 -27.46
CA LYS A 10 -60.37 5.39 -26.62
C LYS A 10 -59.74 4.02 -26.91
N SER A 11 -58.42 3.91 -26.74
CA SER A 11 -57.81 2.86 -25.89
C SER A 11 -56.40 3.27 -25.44
N LEU A 12 -56.19 3.33 -24.13
CA LEU A 12 -54.93 3.64 -23.44
C LEU A 12 -54.70 2.45 -22.50
N ILE A 13 -53.60 1.73 -22.67
CA ILE A 13 -53.08 0.82 -21.64
C ILE A 13 -51.98 1.58 -20.92
N VAL A 14 -52.30 2.00 -19.69
CA VAL A 14 -51.38 2.54 -18.70
C VAL A 14 -51.12 1.41 -17.71
N THR A 15 -49.86 1.03 -17.54
CA THR A 15 -49.43 0.24 -16.38
C THR A 15 -48.82 1.21 -15.37
N ALA A 16 -49.44 1.30 -14.20
CA ALA A 16 -49.00 2.07 -13.05
C ALA A 16 -48.51 1.12 -11.95
N VAL A 17 -47.43 1.48 -11.24
CA VAL A 17 -47.16 1.15 -9.82
C VAL A 17 -46.21 2.26 -9.31
N ALA A 18 -46.70 3.34 -8.69
CA ALA A 18 -47.03 3.54 -7.27
C ALA A 18 -45.85 4.11 -6.46
N VAL A 19 -45.89 5.44 -6.27
CA VAL A 19 -45.16 6.20 -5.24
C VAL A 19 -46.10 6.34 -4.04
N ALA A 20 -45.68 5.90 -2.87
CA ALA A 20 -46.38 6.16 -1.62
C ALA A 20 -45.54 7.11 -0.75
N ALA A 21 -46.11 8.28 -0.48
CA ALA A 21 -45.64 9.24 0.51
C ALA A 21 -46.78 9.55 1.49
N ALA A 22 -46.50 9.38 2.78
CA ALA A 22 -47.15 9.98 3.94
C ALA A 22 -46.17 9.72 5.10
N GLY A 23 -45.70 10.65 5.92
CA GLY A 23 -46.37 11.78 6.55
C GLY A 23 -46.44 11.47 8.05
N GLY A 24 -45.60 12.13 8.87
CA GLY A 24 -45.60 11.93 10.32
C GLY A 24 -44.48 12.70 11.03
N VAL A 25 -44.83 13.85 11.60
CA VAL A 25 -43.98 14.70 12.44
C VAL A 25 -44.01 14.18 13.87
N ALA A 26 -42.85 13.97 14.49
CA ALA A 26 -42.71 13.90 15.95
C ALA A 26 -41.37 14.53 16.36
N ALA A 27 -41.46 15.74 16.93
CA ALA A 27 -40.36 16.41 17.58
C ALA A 27 -40.10 15.74 18.94
N ALA A 28 -38.89 15.23 19.15
CA ALA A 28 -38.42 14.81 20.47
C ALA A 28 -37.48 15.88 21.02
N VAL A 29 -37.94 16.51 22.09
CA VAL A 29 -37.25 17.50 22.92
C VAL A 29 -36.14 16.78 23.70
N ILE A 30 -34.89 17.26 23.61
CA ILE A 30 -33.82 16.86 24.53
C ILE A 30 -33.62 18.03 25.51
N PRO A 31 -33.79 17.84 26.83
CA PRO A 31 -33.51 18.88 27.79
C PRO A 31 -31.99 19.03 28.00
N ALA A 32 -31.55 20.28 28.11
CA ALA A 32 -30.27 20.66 28.67
C ALA A 32 -30.46 21.03 30.15
N PHE A 33 -29.67 20.43 31.04
CA PHE A 33 -29.28 20.96 32.36
C PHE A 33 -27.93 20.32 32.70
N ALA A 34 -26.83 21.06 32.76
CA ALA A 34 -26.36 21.97 33.81
C ALA A 34 -25.37 21.27 34.76
N ALA A 35 -24.25 21.96 34.98
CA ALA A 35 -23.08 21.54 35.72
C ALA A 35 -23.32 21.27 37.22
N GLY A 36 -22.50 20.37 37.77
CA GLY A 36 -22.25 20.25 39.20
C GLY A 36 -20.96 19.45 39.40
N GLY A 37 -19.91 20.10 39.89
CA GLY A 37 -18.67 19.44 40.26
C GLY A 37 -18.78 18.75 41.61
N ASP A 38 -18.00 17.70 41.82
CA ASP A 38 -17.03 17.61 42.91
C ASP A 38 -16.17 16.34 42.80
N ARG A 39 -14.96 16.44 43.37
CA ARG A 39 -13.87 15.45 43.37
C ARG A 39 -14.25 14.15 44.12
N ALA A 40 -13.77 13.00 43.64
CA ALA A 40 -13.04 11.98 44.43
C ALA A 40 -12.62 10.76 43.56
N ASP A 41 -11.31 10.54 43.51
CA ASP A 41 -10.55 9.28 43.61
C ASP A 41 -10.97 7.97 42.92
N HIS A 42 -9.98 7.43 42.19
CA HIS A 42 -9.63 6.04 41.90
C HIS A 42 -10.65 4.91 42.17
N ALA A 43 -11.16 4.28 41.09
CA ALA A 43 -11.33 2.83 41.00
C ALA A 43 -11.43 2.38 39.53
N GLY A 44 -10.82 1.24 39.23
CA GLY A 44 -10.49 0.80 37.87
C GLY A 44 -11.64 0.32 36.99
N HIS A 45 -11.33 0.22 35.70
CA HIS A 45 -12.09 -0.59 34.75
C HIS A 45 -11.15 -1.57 34.04
N ALA A 46 -11.32 -2.83 34.42
CA ALA A 46 -10.91 -4.00 33.69
C ALA A 46 -12.01 -4.37 32.67
N GLY A 47 -11.60 -4.93 31.52
CA GLY A 47 -12.50 -5.70 30.65
C GLY A 47 -12.38 -5.37 29.16
N GLY A 48 -11.36 -5.92 28.50
CA GLY A 48 -11.26 -6.01 27.05
C GLY A 48 -10.11 -6.93 26.67
N ASP A 49 -10.42 -8.11 26.12
CA ASP A 49 -9.53 -9.24 25.87
C ASP A 49 -8.17 -8.86 25.23
N ALA A 50 -7.14 -8.78 26.07
CA ALA A 50 -5.75 -8.78 25.65
C ALA A 50 -5.29 -10.22 25.44
N GLN A 51 -5.52 -10.76 24.24
CA GLN A 51 -4.85 -11.98 23.79
C GLN A 51 -3.35 -11.68 23.62
N GLY A 52 -2.60 -11.99 24.68
CA GLY A 52 -1.15 -11.97 24.90
C GLY A 52 -0.21 -11.57 23.75
N ILE A 53 0.22 -10.31 23.76
CA ILE A 53 1.47 -9.87 23.13
C ILE A 53 2.62 -10.30 24.06
N VAL A 54 3.42 -11.29 23.64
CA VAL A 54 4.62 -11.72 24.41
C VAL A 54 5.86 -11.54 23.54
N SER A 55 6.45 -10.34 23.59
CA SER A 55 7.68 -10.01 22.89
C SER A 55 8.90 -10.52 23.66
N GLN A 56 9.55 -11.57 23.15
CA GLN A 56 10.91 -11.95 23.58
C GLN A 56 11.89 -11.71 22.44
N SER A 57 12.96 -10.96 22.73
CA SER A 57 13.97 -10.59 21.75
C SER A 57 14.89 -11.77 21.42
N GLY A 58 14.87 -12.23 20.17
CA GLY A 58 15.85 -13.18 19.61
C GLY A 58 16.76 -12.52 18.57
N THR A 59 17.94 -13.10 18.32
CA THR A 59 18.71 -12.81 17.10
C THR A 59 17.85 -13.08 15.88
N ALA A 60 17.95 -12.25 14.82
CA ALA A 60 17.19 -12.44 13.60
C ALA A 60 17.26 -13.91 13.16
N GLY A 61 16.11 -14.58 13.05
CA GLY A 61 16.05 -15.93 12.52
C GLY A 61 16.42 -15.88 11.04
N GLY A 62 17.71 -15.90 10.71
CA GLY A 62 18.23 -15.81 9.35
C GLY A 62 17.86 -17.02 8.48
N GLY A 63 18.22 -16.97 7.19
CA GLY A 63 18.10 -18.10 6.27
C GLY A 63 16.78 -18.20 5.53
N THR A 64 16.66 -19.27 4.75
CA THR A 64 15.57 -19.54 3.80
C THR A 64 14.32 -20.16 4.46
N GLY A 65 13.21 -20.11 3.74
CA GLY A 65 11.91 -20.69 4.12
C GLY A 65 11.06 -19.82 5.05
N GLY A 66 9.77 -20.14 5.16
CA GLY A 66 8.75 -19.28 5.78
C GLY A 66 8.10 -18.35 4.77
N THR A 67 7.04 -17.63 5.18
CA THR A 67 6.41 -16.62 4.33
C THR A 67 7.13 -15.30 4.53
N VAL A 68 7.61 -14.71 3.43
CA VAL A 68 8.21 -13.37 3.43
C VAL A 68 7.18 -12.37 2.92
N LEU A 69 7.09 -11.25 3.62
CA LEU A 69 6.25 -10.11 3.30
C LEU A 69 7.11 -8.87 3.18
N ALA A 70 6.69 -7.90 2.38
CA ALA A 70 7.33 -6.60 2.24
C ALA A 70 6.31 -5.47 2.35
N ALA A 71 6.73 -4.32 2.86
CA ALA A 71 5.98 -3.07 2.82
C ALA A 71 6.89 -1.92 2.39
N SER A 72 6.33 -1.04 1.57
CA SER A 72 6.90 0.25 1.21
C SER A 72 6.16 1.34 1.99
N LEU A 73 6.80 1.93 3.00
CA LEU A 73 6.18 2.86 3.93
C LEU A 73 6.41 4.32 3.52
N ARG A 74 5.36 5.13 3.62
CA ARG A 74 5.35 6.58 3.36
C ARG A 74 4.46 7.30 4.35
N GLY A 75 4.76 8.56 4.68
CA GLY A 75 3.86 9.36 5.51
C GLY A 75 2.55 9.69 4.81
N ALA A 76 2.55 9.78 3.48
CA ALA A 76 1.33 9.96 2.68
C ALA A 76 0.31 8.81 2.80
N ASN A 77 0.73 7.66 3.34
CA ASN A 77 -0.16 6.52 3.58
C ASN A 77 -0.80 6.52 4.97
N GLU A 78 -0.35 7.40 5.88
CA GLU A 78 -0.95 7.55 7.21
C GLU A 78 -2.39 8.04 7.11
N VAL A 79 -3.21 7.67 8.09
CA VAL A 79 -4.63 8.04 8.14
C VAL A 79 -4.86 8.89 9.39
N PRO A 80 -4.90 10.23 9.25
CA PRO A 80 -5.12 11.13 10.38
C PRO A 80 -6.47 10.90 11.04
N VAL A 81 -6.51 11.06 12.37
CA VAL A 81 -7.75 11.10 13.15
C VAL A 81 -7.90 12.52 13.72
N ALA A 82 -9.10 13.10 13.63
CA ALA A 82 -9.36 14.43 14.17
C ALA A 82 -9.08 14.49 15.67
N GLY A 83 -8.27 15.48 16.10
CA GLY A 83 -7.81 15.59 17.49
C GLY A 83 -6.80 14.53 17.93
N GLY A 84 -6.38 13.65 17.02
CA GLY A 84 -5.36 12.63 17.28
C GLY A 84 -3.93 13.17 17.25
N PRO A 85 -2.94 12.34 17.64
CA PRO A 85 -1.53 12.67 17.53
C PRO A 85 -1.10 12.98 16.09
N ALA A 86 0.01 13.69 15.93
CA ALA A 86 0.58 13.98 14.62
C ALA A 86 0.96 12.69 13.87
N VAL A 87 0.65 12.69 12.57
CA VAL A 87 0.96 11.59 11.64
C VAL A 87 1.46 12.14 10.31
N GLY A 88 2.10 11.27 9.52
CA GLY A 88 2.36 11.51 8.10
C GLY A 88 3.58 12.40 7.86
N ASP A 89 4.75 11.84 8.14
CA ASP A 89 6.03 12.46 7.80
C ASP A 89 6.18 12.58 6.27
N LYS A 90 6.24 13.82 5.78
CA LYS A 90 6.28 14.09 4.33
C LYS A 90 7.61 13.65 3.70
N ASP A 91 8.69 13.67 4.47
CA ASP A 91 10.04 13.33 4.02
C ASP A 91 10.38 11.88 4.35
N GLY A 92 9.65 11.30 5.31
CA GLY A 92 9.82 9.93 5.78
C GLY A 92 9.53 8.86 4.72
N ALA A 93 10.42 7.86 4.68
CA ALA A 93 10.21 6.64 3.94
C ALA A 93 10.87 5.45 4.64
N ALA A 94 10.28 4.26 4.50
CA ALA A 94 10.92 3.03 4.93
C ALA A 94 10.58 1.86 4.01
N VAL A 95 11.45 0.86 3.99
CA VAL A 95 11.18 -0.46 3.43
C VAL A 95 11.30 -1.47 4.56
N GLN A 96 10.27 -2.29 4.72
CA GLN A 96 10.22 -3.32 5.76
C GLN A 96 10.01 -4.68 5.12
N PHE A 97 10.83 -5.65 5.49
CA PHE A 97 10.61 -7.06 5.25
C PHE A 97 10.23 -7.76 6.54
N VAL A 98 9.29 -8.70 6.43
CA VAL A 98 8.80 -9.52 7.54
C VAL A 98 8.88 -10.97 7.14
N LYS A 99 9.42 -11.84 8.00
CA LYS A 99 9.39 -13.28 7.80
C LYS A 99 8.61 -13.97 8.90
N VAL A 100 7.61 -14.74 8.49
CA VAL A 100 6.79 -15.59 9.36
C VAL A 100 7.22 -17.04 9.21
N LYS A 101 7.80 -17.62 10.27
CA LYS A 101 8.25 -19.03 10.30
C LYS A 101 7.96 -19.64 11.66
N GLY A 102 7.08 -20.63 11.71
CA GLY A 102 6.59 -21.17 12.99
C GLY A 102 5.90 -20.09 13.81
N ASP A 103 6.29 -19.96 15.08
CA ASP A 103 5.86 -18.92 16.02
C ASP A 103 6.73 -17.65 15.97
N LYS A 104 7.69 -17.58 15.06
CA LYS A 104 8.64 -16.46 14.95
C LYS A 104 8.24 -15.49 13.84
N VAL A 105 8.19 -14.21 14.20
CA VAL A 105 8.04 -13.10 13.26
C VAL A 105 9.34 -12.28 13.29
N SER A 106 10.09 -12.35 12.20
CA SER A 106 11.33 -11.59 12.03
C SER A 106 11.09 -10.35 11.21
N VAL A 107 11.78 -9.26 11.53
CA VAL A 107 11.69 -7.98 10.84
C VAL A 107 13.07 -7.53 10.38
N ALA A 108 13.13 -6.93 9.19
CA ALA A 108 14.26 -6.17 8.68
C ALA A 108 13.70 -4.86 8.13
N LEU A 109 14.13 -3.74 8.70
CA LEU A 109 13.65 -2.40 8.38
C LEU A 109 14.83 -1.53 7.98
N ALA A 110 14.69 -0.77 6.89
CA ALA A 110 15.54 0.38 6.59
C ALA A 110 14.65 1.62 6.41
N TRP A 111 15.04 2.74 7.00
CA TRP A 111 14.29 4.00 6.91
C TRP A 111 15.19 5.17 6.51
N ARG A 112 14.57 6.27 6.08
CA ARG A 112 15.25 7.53 5.73
C ARG A 112 14.28 8.70 5.83
N GLY A 113 14.83 9.90 5.93
CA GLY A 113 14.05 11.15 5.88
C GLY A 113 13.09 11.35 7.05
N THR A 114 13.24 10.58 8.14
CA THR A 114 12.41 10.69 9.35
C THR A 114 13.28 10.58 10.60
N GLY A 115 12.74 11.01 11.74
CA GLY A 115 13.41 10.98 13.03
C GLY A 115 13.72 9.56 13.55
N LYS A 116 14.35 9.48 14.73
CA LYS A 116 14.64 8.21 15.39
C LYS A 116 13.32 7.46 15.69
N PRO A 117 13.20 6.17 15.31
CA PRO A 117 12.04 5.37 15.65
C PRO A 117 11.80 5.27 17.15
N THR A 118 10.54 5.47 17.57
CA THR A 118 10.06 5.29 18.95
C THR A 118 9.19 4.04 19.09
N ALA A 119 8.52 3.63 18.01
CA ALA A 119 7.77 2.38 17.94
C ALA A 119 7.76 1.81 16.52
N LEU A 120 7.58 0.50 16.42
CA LEU A 120 7.46 -0.23 15.15
C LEU A 120 6.47 -1.37 15.33
N HIS A 121 5.41 -1.36 14.52
CA HIS A 121 4.31 -2.30 14.66
C HIS A 121 3.87 -2.89 13.33
N ILE A 122 3.22 -4.06 13.40
CA ILE A 122 2.26 -4.50 12.40
C ILE A 122 0.86 -4.35 12.99
N HIS A 123 0.00 -3.65 12.28
CA HIS A 123 -1.41 -3.46 12.61
C HIS A 123 -2.30 -4.30 11.67
N GLN A 124 -3.51 -4.61 12.10
CA GLN A 124 -4.55 -5.19 11.25
C GLN A 124 -5.56 -4.12 10.80
N GLY A 125 -5.53 -3.79 9.53
CA GLY A 125 -6.44 -2.84 8.90
C GLY A 125 -6.20 -2.78 7.39
N ALA A 126 -7.29 -2.62 6.64
CA ALA A 126 -7.22 -2.40 5.21
C ALA A 126 -6.56 -1.05 4.88
N LYS A 127 -6.12 -0.89 3.63
CA LYS A 127 -5.61 0.39 3.13
C LYS A 127 -6.62 1.51 3.37
N GLY A 128 -6.16 2.62 3.93
CA GLY A 128 -7.03 3.76 4.27
C GLY A 128 -7.79 3.65 5.60
N THR A 129 -7.66 2.53 6.34
CA THR A 129 -8.33 2.33 7.63
C THR A 129 -7.33 2.07 8.74
N ASN A 130 -7.45 2.80 9.86
CA ASN A 130 -6.65 2.55 11.05
C ASN A 130 -7.07 1.25 11.75
N GLY A 131 -6.10 0.53 12.33
CA GLY A 131 -6.28 -0.77 12.93
C GLY A 131 -5.50 -0.95 14.23
N GLY A 132 -5.87 -1.97 15.01
CA GLY A 132 -5.16 -2.31 16.25
C GLY A 132 -3.80 -2.95 15.99
N ILE A 133 -2.87 -2.78 16.94
CA ILE A 133 -1.54 -3.41 16.93
C ILE A 133 -1.70 -4.93 17.08
N LYS A 134 -1.02 -5.69 16.23
CA LYS A 134 -1.00 -7.17 16.26
C LYS A 134 0.38 -7.76 16.50
N VAL A 135 1.44 -7.10 16.03
CA VAL A 135 2.81 -7.47 16.34
C VAL A 135 3.56 -6.22 16.78
N ASP A 136 4.20 -6.30 17.95
CA ASP A 136 4.98 -5.20 18.53
C ASP A 136 6.48 -5.51 18.49
N PHE A 137 7.22 -4.67 17.77
CA PHE A 137 8.67 -4.73 17.65
C PHE A 137 9.40 -3.66 18.50
N GLY A 138 8.69 -2.86 19.30
CA GLY A 138 9.25 -1.77 20.11
C GLY A 138 10.35 -2.24 21.07
N GLY A 139 10.24 -3.47 21.59
CA GLY A 139 11.30 -4.09 22.40
C GLY A 139 12.65 -4.28 21.68
N LEU A 140 12.68 -4.19 20.34
CA LEU A 140 13.91 -4.21 19.54
C LEU A 140 14.58 -2.83 19.47
N LEU A 141 13.84 -1.74 19.69
CA LEU A 141 14.34 -0.36 19.60
C LEU A 141 15.14 0.06 20.85
N GLY A 142 14.88 -0.56 22.00
CA GLY A 142 15.42 -0.17 23.32
C GLY A 142 16.77 -0.80 23.71
N LYS A 143 17.34 -1.66 22.87
CA LYS A 143 18.71 -2.17 23.05
C LYS A 143 19.58 -1.41 22.04
N GLY A 144 20.85 -1.14 22.35
CA GLY A 144 21.85 -0.62 21.40
C GLY A 144 22.13 -1.51 20.19
N LYS A 145 21.12 -2.22 19.68
CA LYS A 145 21.01 -2.96 18.43
C LYS A 145 20.16 -2.20 17.39
N GLY A 146 20.14 -0.87 17.46
CA GLY A 146 20.35 -0.07 16.24
C GLY A 146 21.79 -0.29 15.74
N GLY A 147 22.19 -1.56 15.64
CA GLY A 147 23.50 -1.98 15.21
C GLY A 147 23.44 -1.92 13.71
N GLY A 148 23.98 -0.84 13.16
CA GLY A 148 24.40 -0.85 11.77
C GLY A 148 25.15 -2.16 11.54
N ASP A 149 24.73 -2.87 10.51
CA ASP A 149 25.36 -4.04 9.90
C ASP A 149 26.80 -3.81 9.40
N GLY A 150 27.48 -2.78 9.92
CA GLY A 150 28.76 -2.30 9.42
C GLY A 150 28.67 -1.57 8.08
N ARG A 151 27.46 -1.35 7.51
CA ARG A 151 27.26 -0.74 6.17
C ARG A 151 26.62 0.65 6.18
N GLY A 152 26.82 1.41 7.26
CA GLY A 152 26.69 2.88 7.26
C GLY A 152 25.31 3.44 7.64
N ASN A 153 25.36 4.47 8.50
CA ASN A 153 24.28 5.31 9.04
C ASN A 153 23.14 4.55 9.74
N GLY A 154 23.07 4.59 11.07
CA GLY A 154 22.10 3.89 11.96
C GLY A 154 20.61 4.13 11.68
N HIS A 155 20.15 3.72 10.50
CA HIS A 155 18.82 3.81 9.94
C HIS A 155 18.30 2.44 9.46
N SER A 156 18.77 1.38 10.12
CA SER A 156 18.27 0.03 9.92
C SER A 156 18.07 -0.71 11.25
N LEU A 157 17.18 -1.70 11.23
CA LEU A 157 16.84 -2.54 12.37
C LEU A 157 16.56 -3.96 11.87
N THR A 158 17.11 -4.95 12.57
CA THR A 158 16.68 -6.35 12.41
C THR A 158 16.36 -6.97 13.76
N GLY A 159 15.47 -7.96 13.77
CA GLY A 159 15.23 -8.76 14.95
C GLY A 159 14.06 -9.70 14.80
N THR A 160 13.77 -10.44 15.86
CA THR A 160 12.69 -11.43 15.88
C THR A 160 11.93 -11.35 17.18
N VAL A 161 10.61 -11.48 17.08
CA VAL A 161 9.69 -11.67 18.21
C VAL A 161 8.98 -13.02 18.08
N THR A 162 8.51 -13.56 19.20
CA THR A 162 7.60 -14.70 19.22
C THR A 162 6.16 -14.21 19.24
N VAL A 163 5.31 -14.83 18.44
CA VAL A 163 3.86 -14.59 18.40
C VAL A 163 3.16 -15.92 18.69
N LYS A 164 2.35 -15.96 19.74
CA LYS A 164 1.63 -17.17 20.16
C LYS A 164 0.29 -17.35 19.43
N ASP A 165 -0.26 -16.27 18.89
CA ASP A 165 -1.52 -16.30 18.16
C ASP A 165 -1.33 -16.94 16.78
N HIS A 166 -1.66 -18.23 16.69
CA HIS A 166 -1.58 -18.99 15.45
C HIS A 166 -2.56 -18.50 14.37
N ALA A 167 -3.71 -17.93 14.75
CA ALA A 167 -4.68 -17.41 13.81
C ALA A 167 -4.15 -16.14 13.15
N LEU A 168 -3.55 -15.23 13.93
CA LEU A 168 -2.83 -14.07 13.42
C LEU A 168 -1.69 -14.46 12.49
N LEU A 169 -0.86 -15.43 12.90
CA LEU A 169 0.24 -15.92 12.06
C LEU A 169 -0.27 -16.50 10.74
N ASN A 170 -1.42 -17.19 10.75
CA ASN A 170 -2.06 -17.68 9.54
C ASN A 170 -2.55 -16.53 8.66
N ALA A 171 -3.26 -15.57 9.24
CA ALA A 171 -3.79 -14.40 8.55
C ALA A 171 -2.68 -13.58 7.86
N LEU A 172 -1.55 -13.34 8.53
CA LEU A 172 -0.39 -12.67 7.93
C LEU A 172 0.13 -13.39 6.67
N LYS A 173 0.02 -14.72 6.62
CA LYS A 173 0.49 -15.51 5.47
C LYS A 173 -0.51 -15.55 4.32
N THR A 174 -1.80 -15.57 4.63
CA THR A 174 -2.88 -15.83 3.65
C THR A 174 -3.55 -14.56 3.16
N ASP A 175 -3.59 -13.51 3.97
CA ASP A 175 -4.16 -12.21 3.65
C ASP A 175 -3.28 -11.07 4.20
N PRO A 176 -2.03 -10.94 3.70
CA PRO A 176 -1.14 -9.87 4.15
C PRO A 176 -1.70 -8.47 3.84
N SER A 177 -2.54 -8.33 2.81
CA SER A 177 -3.15 -7.05 2.44
C SER A 177 -4.09 -6.46 3.50
N SER A 178 -4.58 -7.27 4.44
CA SER A 178 -5.34 -6.81 5.61
C SER A 178 -4.48 -6.29 6.75
N PHE A 179 -3.16 -6.20 6.55
CA PHE A 179 -2.20 -5.74 7.55
C PHE A 179 -1.29 -4.65 6.99
N TYR A 180 -0.75 -3.82 7.89
CA TYR A 180 0.21 -2.79 7.54
C TYR A 180 1.31 -2.65 8.56
N ALA A 181 2.50 -2.29 8.08
CA ALA A 181 3.60 -1.85 8.91
C ALA A 181 3.45 -0.35 9.21
N ASN A 182 3.78 0.05 10.43
CA ASN A 182 3.77 1.45 10.86
C ASN A 182 5.00 1.75 11.72
N LEU A 183 5.70 2.83 11.40
CA LEU A 183 6.89 3.31 12.11
C LEU A 183 6.56 4.66 12.73
N HIS A 184 6.84 4.82 14.01
CA HIS A 184 6.54 6.03 14.76
C HIS A 184 7.84 6.75 15.14
N THR A 185 7.77 8.06 15.29
CA THR A 185 8.87 8.89 15.81
C THR A 185 8.35 9.82 16.90
N ALA A 186 9.25 10.56 17.56
CA ALA A 186 8.84 11.56 18.55
C ALA A 186 7.99 12.68 17.94
N GLU A 187 8.29 13.08 16.69
CA GLU A 187 7.54 14.11 15.97
C GLU A 187 6.19 13.60 15.47
N PHE A 188 6.11 12.33 15.08
CA PHE A 188 4.89 11.69 14.58
C PHE A 188 4.49 10.49 15.45
N PRO A 189 4.00 10.73 16.68
CA PRO A 189 3.67 9.66 17.61
C PRO A 189 2.48 8.80 17.13
N GLY A 190 1.59 9.34 16.29
CA GLY A 190 0.49 8.57 15.69
C GLY A 190 0.92 7.67 14.52
N GLY A 191 2.12 7.88 13.98
CA GLY A 191 2.66 7.17 12.81
C GLY A 191 3.41 8.13 11.89
N ALA A 192 4.72 7.94 11.76
CA ALA A 192 5.55 8.71 10.83
C ALA A 192 5.35 8.21 9.40
N VAL A 193 5.43 6.90 9.20
CA VAL A 193 5.26 6.26 7.89
C VAL A 193 4.49 4.94 7.99
N ARG A 194 3.66 4.67 6.97
CA ARG A 194 2.77 3.49 6.87
C ARG A 194 2.88 2.79 5.53
N GLY A 195 2.70 1.47 5.50
CA GLY A 195 2.58 0.71 4.25
C GLY A 195 1.90 -0.65 4.45
N GLN A 196 0.99 -1.03 3.54
CA GLN A 196 0.36 -2.36 3.56
C GLN A 196 1.42 -3.45 3.34
N LEU A 197 1.18 -4.64 3.89
CA LEU A 197 2.03 -5.80 3.65
C LEU A 197 1.64 -6.48 2.33
N HIS A 198 2.65 -6.83 1.55
CA HIS A 198 2.55 -7.60 0.32
C HIS A 198 3.37 -8.87 0.45
N LYS A 199 2.93 -9.94 -0.19
CA LYS A 199 3.69 -11.18 -0.22
C LYS A 199 4.91 -11.01 -1.14
N VAL A 200 6.05 -11.55 -0.71
CA VAL A 200 7.25 -11.73 -1.55
C VAL A 200 7.20 -13.15 -2.11
N THR A 201 7.37 -13.26 -3.42
CA THR A 201 7.22 -14.50 -4.19
C THR A 201 8.54 -15.08 -4.69
N VAL A 202 9.68 -14.41 -4.48
CA VAL A 202 11.01 -14.98 -4.69
C VAL A 202 11.16 -16.29 -3.91
N ALA A 203 11.36 -17.39 -4.64
CA ALA A 203 11.43 -18.74 -4.06
C ALA A 203 12.64 -18.97 -3.14
N LYS A 204 13.75 -18.26 -3.36
CA LYS A 204 15.02 -18.44 -2.63
C LYS A 204 15.40 -17.24 -1.74
N PHE A 205 14.43 -16.43 -1.35
CA PHE A 205 14.71 -15.25 -0.52
C PHE A 205 15.43 -15.63 0.77
N ASP A 206 16.66 -15.17 0.94
CA ASP A 206 17.39 -15.26 2.19
C ASP A 206 17.13 -14.01 3.02
N PHE A 207 16.50 -14.20 4.18
CA PHE A 207 16.14 -13.08 5.05
C PHE A 207 17.36 -12.33 5.61
N ARG A 208 18.56 -12.90 5.53
CA ARG A 208 19.81 -12.20 5.90
C ARG A 208 20.13 -11.06 4.95
N ASP A 209 19.71 -11.18 3.69
CA ASP A 209 19.98 -10.22 2.62
C ASP A 209 18.80 -9.23 2.48
N ALA A 210 17.85 -9.24 3.43
CA ALA A 210 16.66 -8.40 3.38
C ALA A 210 16.99 -6.91 3.25
N LEU A 211 18.08 -6.45 3.88
CA LEU A 211 18.53 -5.05 3.82
C LEU A 211 19.34 -4.70 2.57
N ASP A 212 19.72 -5.67 1.73
CA ASP A 212 20.33 -5.40 0.42
C ASP A 212 19.28 -5.06 -0.65
N ASN A 213 18.00 -5.30 -0.34
CA ASN A 213 16.85 -4.90 -1.15
C ASN A 213 16.48 -3.44 -0.86
N PHE A 214 15.88 -2.75 -1.83
CA PHE A 214 15.64 -1.33 -1.68
C PHE A 214 14.33 -0.87 -2.33
N GLN A 215 13.87 0.28 -1.85
CA GLN A 215 12.71 1.00 -2.36
C GLN A 215 13.18 2.23 -3.15
N ALA A 216 12.64 2.43 -4.36
CA ALA A 216 12.84 3.63 -5.16
C ALA A 216 11.51 4.20 -5.64
N SER A 217 11.24 5.47 -5.32
CA SER A 217 10.04 6.18 -5.79
C SER A 217 10.21 6.71 -7.19
N VAL A 218 9.10 6.80 -7.92
CA VAL A 218 8.97 7.65 -9.09
C VAL A 218 9.16 9.12 -8.68
N ILE A 219 10.19 9.77 -9.21
CA ILE A 219 10.43 11.21 -9.04
C ILE A 219 9.65 11.99 -10.11
N LYS A 220 9.62 11.45 -11.34
CA LYS A 220 8.88 11.98 -12.47
C LYS A 220 8.38 10.80 -13.29
N GLY A 221 7.06 10.68 -13.50
CA GLY A 221 6.48 9.54 -14.19
C GLY A 221 5.22 9.90 -14.96
N LYS A 222 5.05 9.31 -16.14
CA LYS A 222 3.81 9.30 -16.91
C LYS A 222 3.50 7.90 -17.43
N GLN A 223 2.25 7.48 -17.28
CA GLN A 223 1.69 6.37 -18.07
C GLN A 223 1.33 6.93 -19.44
N ILE A 224 1.75 6.27 -20.51
CA ILE A 224 1.54 6.73 -21.87
C ILE A 224 0.51 5.82 -22.52
N TYR A 225 -0.58 6.43 -22.99
CA TYR A 225 -1.69 5.75 -23.65
C TYR A 225 -1.80 6.16 -25.10
N GLU A 226 -2.32 5.26 -25.93
CA GLU A 226 -2.65 5.49 -27.32
C GLU A 226 -4.12 5.14 -27.55
N CYS A 227 -4.83 6.02 -28.24
CA CYS A 227 -6.19 5.77 -28.66
C CYS A 227 -6.22 4.72 -29.79
N LYS A 228 -6.74 3.54 -29.47
CA LYS A 228 -6.80 2.37 -30.36
C LYS A 228 -8.22 1.81 -30.46
N PRO A 229 -8.53 1.00 -31.49
CA PRO A 229 -9.78 0.26 -31.54
C PRO A 229 -10.00 -0.53 -30.24
N ALA A 230 -11.19 -0.40 -29.65
CA ALA A 230 -11.57 -1.08 -28.42
C ALA A 230 -12.32 -2.38 -28.70
N GLU A 231 -12.23 -3.34 -27.78
CA GLU A 231 -13.10 -4.52 -27.79
C GLU A 231 -14.55 -4.06 -27.58
N GLY A 232 -15.46 -4.45 -28.48
CA GLY A 232 -16.85 -3.96 -28.50
C GLY A 232 -17.10 -2.79 -29.45
N GLY A 233 -16.09 -2.34 -30.19
CA GLY A 233 -16.21 -1.28 -31.20
C GLY A 233 -15.90 0.10 -30.63
N GLY A 234 -15.65 1.06 -31.54
CA GLY A 234 -15.18 2.40 -31.17
C GLY A 234 -13.68 2.43 -30.80
N TYR A 235 -13.27 3.49 -30.12
CA TYR A 235 -11.87 3.75 -29.77
C TYR A 235 -11.74 4.07 -28.28
N ALA A 236 -10.70 3.53 -27.65
CA ALA A 236 -10.35 3.80 -26.26
C ALA A 236 -8.83 3.89 -26.08
N PHE A 237 -8.40 4.54 -25.00
CA PHE A 237 -6.99 4.61 -24.64
C PHE A 237 -6.49 3.26 -24.10
N ALA A 238 -5.55 2.66 -24.82
CA ALA A 238 -4.83 1.46 -24.42
C ALA A 238 -3.39 1.80 -24.01
N GLN A 239 -2.80 1.02 -23.09
CA GLN A 239 -1.44 1.26 -22.64
C GLN A 239 -0.47 1.16 -23.83
N ARG A 240 0.31 2.23 -24.05
CA ARG A 240 1.35 2.29 -25.07
C ARG A 240 2.73 2.15 -24.46
N ASP A 241 3.05 2.93 -23.43
CA ASP A 241 4.39 2.97 -22.84
C ASP A 241 4.33 3.55 -21.42
N VAL A 242 5.47 3.66 -20.77
CA VAL A 242 5.68 4.42 -19.55
C VAL A 242 6.94 5.26 -19.73
N SER A 243 6.95 6.47 -19.17
CA SER A 243 8.18 7.27 -19.08
C SER A 243 8.34 7.71 -17.65
N ALA A 244 9.26 7.09 -16.93
CA ALA A 244 9.54 7.44 -15.56
C ALA A 244 11.03 7.43 -15.23
N VAL A 245 11.39 8.27 -14.26
CA VAL A 245 12.68 8.28 -13.59
C VAL A 245 12.42 8.10 -12.11
N LEU A 246 13.01 7.04 -11.54
CA LEU A 246 12.92 6.73 -10.13
C LEU A 246 14.14 7.30 -9.37
N GLY A 247 14.08 7.25 -8.04
CA GLY A 247 15.24 7.43 -7.16
C GLY A 247 16.47 6.66 -7.65
N GLY A 248 17.66 7.23 -7.46
CA GLY A 248 18.90 6.67 -8.02
C GLY A 248 19.09 6.90 -9.53
N ARG A 249 18.17 7.65 -10.17
CA ARG A 249 18.12 7.88 -11.64
C ARG A 249 17.95 6.57 -12.42
N ILE A 250 17.13 5.67 -11.89
CA ILE A 250 16.71 4.46 -12.61
C ILE A 250 15.66 4.88 -13.63
N ALA A 251 15.94 4.66 -14.92
CA ALA A 251 15.00 4.90 -16.00
C ALA A 251 14.00 3.74 -16.07
N HIS A 252 12.72 4.03 -16.26
CA HIS A 252 11.66 3.05 -16.43
C HIS A 252 10.84 3.36 -17.68
N SER A 253 10.76 2.38 -18.57
CA SER A 253 10.01 2.41 -19.83
C SER A 253 9.48 1.03 -20.17
N PHE A 254 8.78 0.88 -21.28
CA PHE A 254 8.72 -0.42 -21.95
C PHE A 254 9.97 -0.65 -22.80
N VAL A 255 10.29 -1.91 -23.09
CA VAL A 255 11.40 -2.27 -24.00
C VAL A 255 11.19 -1.72 -25.41
N ALA A 256 9.94 -1.58 -25.82
CA ALA A 256 9.48 -0.91 -27.02
C ALA A 256 8.03 -0.44 -26.81
N PRO A 257 7.57 0.62 -27.49
CA PRO A 257 6.17 1.02 -27.44
C PRO A 257 5.25 -0.15 -27.78
N ASN A 258 4.15 -0.26 -27.04
CA ASN A 258 3.13 -1.31 -27.16
C ASN A 258 3.58 -2.73 -26.83
N SER A 259 4.83 -2.95 -26.39
CA SER A 259 5.29 -4.30 -26.04
C SER A 259 4.62 -4.86 -24.78
N GLY A 260 4.20 -3.98 -23.87
CA GLY A 260 3.70 -4.35 -22.56
C GLY A 260 4.77 -4.88 -21.61
N THR A 261 6.03 -5.00 -22.05
CA THR A 261 7.16 -5.49 -21.23
C THR A 261 7.88 -4.30 -20.59
N PRO A 262 7.67 -4.03 -19.29
CA PRO A 262 8.42 -3.00 -18.57
C PRO A 262 9.89 -3.35 -18.43
N GLN A 263 10.72 -2.32 -18.39
CA GLN A 263 12.14 -2.40 -18.06
C GLN A 263 12.55 -1.31 -17.05
N TRP A 264 13.60 -1.57 -16.31
CA TRP A 264 14.27 -0.63 -15.41
C TRP A 264 15.76 -0.66 -15.67
N ILE A 265 16.38 0.50 -15.85
CA ILE A 265 17.80 0.64 -16.20
C ILE A 265 18.46 1.58 -15.20
N ALA A 266 19.45 1.09 -14.46
CA ALA A 266 20.24 1.89 -13.53
C ALA A 266 21.45 2.52 -14.24
N ARG A 267 22.04 3.56 -13.62
CA ARG A 267 23.19 4.30 -14.20
C ARG A 267 24.45 3.47 -14.38
N ASP A 268 24.63 2.43 -13.57
CA ASP A 268 25.76 1.51 -13.67
C ASP A 268 25.65 0.55 -14.86
N GLY A 269 24.49 0.53 -15.54
CA GLY A 269 24.18 -0.33 -16.68
C GLY A 269 23.57 -1.67 -16.29
N SER A 270 23.34 -1.94 -15.00
CA SER A 270 22.45 -3.03 -14.58
C SER A 270 21.02 -2.69 -14.98
N ALA A 271 20.27 -3.69 -15.44
CA ALA A 271 18.90 -3.52 -15.89
C ALA A 271 18.12 -4.83 -15.78
N VAL A 272 16.80 -4.69 -15.65
CA VAL A 272 15.85 -5.80 -15.57
C VAL A 272 14.60 -5.50 -16.39
N THR A 273 13.99 -6.54 -16.96
CA THR A 273 12.61 -6.53 -17.46
C THR A 273 11.66 -7.16 -16.46
N GLY A 274 10.37 -6.87 -16.53
CA GLY A 274 9.35 -7.42 -15.64
C GLY A 274 8.25 -8.18 -16.37
N ALA A 275 7.81 -9.31 -15.82
CA ALA A 275 6.60 -10.01 -16.20
C ALA A 275 5.61 -9.98 -15.03
N VAL A 276 4.36 -9.56 -15.26
CA VAL A 276 3.35 -9.42 -14.19
C VAL A 276 2.99 -10.80 -13.64
N ILE A 277 3.17 -10.99 -12.34
CA ILE A 277 2.70 -12.16 -11.58
C ILE A 277 1.26 -11.91 -11.13
N SER A 278 1.01 -10.75 -10.52
CA SER A 278 -0.32 -10.39 -10.04
C SER A 278 -0.59 -8.89 -10.14
N LYS A 279 -1.87 -8.53 -10.14
CA LYS A 279 -2.36 -7.15 -10.16
C LYS A 279 -3.31 -6.95 -8.99
N THR A 280 -3.07 -5.92 -8.19
CA THR A 280 -3.96 -5.55 -7.09
C THR A 280 -4.61 -4.20 -7.41
N PRO A 281 -5.95 -4.12 -7.51
CA PRO A 281 -6.64 -2.85 -7.70
C PRO A 281 -6.28 -1.85 -6.60
N ASN A 282 -6.10 -0.57 -6.95
CA ASN A 282 -5.79 0.50 -6.00
C ASN A 282 -6.78 1.67 -6.09
N GLY A 283 -8.08 1.32 -6.15
CA GLY A 283 -9.15 2.27 -6.41
C GLY A 283 -9.19 2.75 -7.87
N GLU A 284 -10.25 3.48 -8.22
CA GLU A 284 -10.54 3.86 -9.61
C GLU A 284 -9.63 4.96 -10.16
N ARG A 285 -8.98 5.73 -9.27
CA ARG A 285 -8.15 6.89 -9.63
C ARG A 285 -6.67 6.56 -9.77
N ASN A 286 -6.25 5.34 -9.46
CA ASN A 286 -4.86 4.93 -9.47
C ASN A 286 -4.66 3.68 -10.32
N ILE A 287 -3.55 3.61 -11.05
CA ILE A 287 -3.16 2.35 -11.71
C ILE A 287 -2.98 1.23 -10.68
N PRO A 288 -3.21 -0.04 -11.05
CA PRO A 288 -3.04 -1.16 -10.13
C PRO A 288 -1.63 -1.23 -9.54
N GLU A 289 -1.54 -1.70 -8.30
CA GLU A 289 -0.27 -2.19 -7.76
C GLU A 289 0.07 -3.52 -8.45
N LEU A 290 1.37 -3.80 -8.61
CA LEU A 290 1.84 -4.97 -9.34
C LEU A 290 2.85 -5.75 -8.51
N ASP A 291 2.77 -7.06 -8.64
CA ASP A 291 3.88 -7.97 -8.36
C ASP A 291 4.43 -8.44 -9.72
N LEU A 292 5.74 -8.31 -9.92
CA LEU A 292 6.40 -8.67 -11.17
C LEU A 292 7.59 -9.59 -10.91
N LYS A 293 7.69 -10.65 -11.70
CA LYS A 293 8.92 -11.43 -11.86
C LYS A 293 9.92 -10.59 -12.65
N ALA A 294 11.09 -10.35 -12.08
CA ALA A 294 12.17 -9.66 -12.77
C ALA A 294 13.05 -10.64 -13.56
N THR A 295 13.63 -10.16 -14.65
CA THR A 295 14.63 -10.90 -15.43
C THR A 295 15.74 -9.95 -15.80
N GLN A 296 16.97 -10.30 -15.44
CA GLN A 296 18.16 -9.52 -15.75
C GLN A 296 18.28 -9.32 -17.28
N SER A 297 18.42 -8.07 -17.70
CA SER A 297 18.57 -7.68 -19.12
C SER A 297 19.78 -6.77 -19.37
N GLY A 298 20.38 -6.21 -18.31
CA GLY A 298 21.59 -5.40 -18.36
C GLY A 298 22.83 -6.14 -17.85
N LYS A 299 23.81 -5.40 -17.31
CA LYS A 299 25.02 -5.98 -16.72
C LYS A 299 24.72 -6.93 -15.56
N HIS A 300 25.53 -7.99 -15.44
CA HIS A 300 25.48 -9.01 -14.37
C HIS A 300 26.01 -8.54 -13.01
N ARG A 301 26.34 -7.25 -12.89
CA ARG A 301 26.77 -6.61 -11.63
C ARG A 301 26.20 -5.20 -11.60
N GLY A 302 25.87 -4.73 -10.41
CA GLY A 302 25.29 -3.40 -10.19
C GLY A 302 23.98 -3.47 -9.43
N LEU A 303 23.36 -2.31 -9.26
CA LEU A 303 22.21 -2.08 -8.41
C LEU A 303 21.02 -3.01 -8.68
N LEU A 304 20.77 -3.35 -9.94
CA LEU A 304 19.62 -4.17 -10.37
C LEU A 304 20.01 -5.59 -10.78
N ALA A 305 21.29 -5.97 -10.66
CA ALA A 305 21.80 -7.20 -11.26
C ALA A 305 21.15 -8.47 -10.69
N ASP A 306 20.89 -8.48 -9.37
CA ASP A 306 20.39 -9.64 -8.65
C ASP A 306 18.87 -9.59 -8.42
N THR A 307 18.18 -8.56 -8.94
CA THR A 307 16.73 -8.40 -8.76
C THR A 307 15.98 -9.54 -9.45
N ALA A 308 15.21 -10.29 -8.66
CA ALA A 308 14.36 -11.40 -9.08
C ALA A 308 12.86 -11.09 -9.02
N GLU A 309 12.45 -10.11 -8.22
CA GLU A 309 11.07 -9.66 -8.08
C GLU A 309 11.00 -8.14 -7.91
N ILE A 310 9.93 -7.53 -8.43
CA ILE A 310 9.67 -6.09 -8.29
C ILE A 310 8.22 -5.91 -7.84
N LEU A 311 8.03 -5.20 -6.73
CA LEU A 311 6.71 -4.75 -6.31
C LEU A 311 6.52 -3.29 -6.72
N ARG A 312 5.46 -2.99 -7.49
CA ARG A 312 4.98 -1.61 -7.73
C ARG A 312 3.86 -1.31 -6.75
N LEU A 313 4.14 -0.47 -5.77
CA LEU A 313 3.28 -0.17 -4.62
C LEU A 313 2.95 1.33 -4.56
N ASN A 314 2.03 1.73 -3.68
CA ASN A 314 1.73 3.13 -3.38
C ASN A 314 1.41 3.95 -4.64
N THR A 315 0.67 3.37 -5.59
CA THR A 315 0.38 4.04 -6.86
C THR A 315 -0.59 5.20 -6.66
N VAL A 316 -0.33 6.33 -7.33
CA VAL A 316 -1.21 7.49 -7.36
C VAL A 316 -1.35 7.98 -8.79
N GLY A 317 -2.59 8.12 -9.27
CA GLY A 317 -2.86 8.56 -10.64
C GLY A 317 -2.47 7.55 -11.72
N GLY A 318 -2.18 8.06 -12.91
CA GLY A 318 -1.75 7.28 -14.06
C GLY A 318 -2.85 6.53 -14.81
N VAL A 319 -4.12 6.62 -14.41
CA VAL A 319 -5.23 5.90 -15.07
C VAL A 319 -5.47 6.46 -16.48
N ALA A 320 -5.80 5.58 -17.43
CA ALA A 320 -6.15 5.97 -18.80
C ALA A 320 -7.30 6.99 -18.79
N PRO A 321 -7.26 8.03 -19.64
CA PRO A 321 -8.38 8.96 -19.73
C PRO A 321 -9.66 8.23 -20.15
N ALA A 322 -10.77 8.58 -19.51
CA ALA A 322 -12.09 8.06 -19.85
C ALA A 322 -12.69 8.81 -21.05
N GLY A 323 -13.69 8.19 -21.69
CA GLY A 323 -14.44 8.78 -22.80
C GLY A 323 -13.88 8.44 -24.18
N SER A 324 -14.49 9.03 -25.21
CA SER A 324 -14.04 8.87 -26.60
C SER A 324 -12.70 9.56 -26.82
N CYS A 325 -11.93 9.05 -27.78
CA CYS A 325 -10.64 9.59 -28.14
C CYS A 325 -10.47 9.62 -29.66
N THR A 326 -9.60 10.52 -30.14
CA THR A 326 -9.22 10.59 -31.55
C THR A 326 -8.27 9.44 -31.88
N PRO A 327 -8.55 8.60 -32.91
CA PRO A 327 -7.68 7.50 -33.30
C PRO A 327 -6.21 7.93 -33.44
N GLY A 328 -5.29 7.18 -32.83
CA GLY A 328 -3.85 7.50 -32.84
C GLY A 328 -3.40 8.62 -31.90
N ALA A 329 -4.32 9.28 -31.18
CA ALA A 329 -3.94 10.25 -30.15
C ALA A 329 -3.09 9.58 -29.06
N ILE A 330 -2.01 10.23 -28.66
CA ILE A 330 -1.12 9.77 -27.59
C ILE A 330 -1.21 10.76 -26.43
N VAL A 331 -1.41 10.23 -25.22
CA VAL A 331 -1.55 11.03 -24.00
C VAL A 331 -0.65 10.48 -22.90
N GLY A 332 0.00 11.38 -22.17
CA GLY A 332 0.81 11.03 -21.00
C GLY A 332 0.11 11.46 -19.72
N VAL A 333 -0.34 10.51 -18.91
CA VAL A 333 -1.01 10.75 -17.63
C VAL A 333 0.02 10.65 -16.49
N PRO A 334 0.23 11.72 -15.70
CA PRO A 334 1.16 11.68 -14.57
C PRO A 334 0.81 10.58 -13.57
N TYR A 335 1.83 9.93 -13.02
CA TYR A 335 1.66 8.96 -11.95
C TYR A 335 2.82 9.00 -10.96
N GLN A 336 2.54 8.54 -9.74
CA GLN A 336 3.54 8.22 -8.73
C GLN A 336 3.41 6.74 -8.36
N ALA A 337 4.51 6.16 -7.88
CA ALA A 337 4.57 4.82 -7.31
C ALA A 337 5.88 4.67 -6.53
N ASP A 338 5.91 3.70 -5.62
CA ASP A 338 7.14 3.14 -5.08
C ASP A 338 7.41 1.79 -5.74
N TYR A 339 8.67 1.55 -6.09
CA TYR A 339 9.13 0.24 -6.55
C TYR A 339 10.03 -0.37 -5.48
N VAL A 340 9.76 -1.61 -5.07
CA VAL A 340 10.64 -2.39 -4.21
C VAL A 340 11.32 -3.44 -5.08
N PHE A 341 12.65 -3.35 -5.19
CA PHE A 341 13.48 -4.29 -5.94
C PHE A 341 14.00 -5.35 -4.98
N ILE A 342 13.64 -6.61 -5.26
CA ILE A 342 13.88 -7.75 -4.38
C ILE A 342 14.81 -8.74 -5.08
N ASN A 343 15.95 -9.02 -4.46
CA ASN A 343 16.97 -9.93 -4.92
C ASN A 343 16.56 -11.39 -4.65
N GLY A 344 17.09 -12.33 -5.45
CA GLY A 344 16.75 -13.75 -5.33
C GLY A 344 17.80 -14.74 -5.79
#